data_AF-A0A151EGE3-F1
#
_entry.id   AF-A0A151EGE3-F1
#
_cell.length_a   1.000
_cell.length_b   1.000
_cell.length_c   1.000
_cell.angle_alpha   90.00
_cell.angle_beta   90.00
_cell.angle_gamma   90.00
#
_symmetry.space_group_name_H-M   'P 1'
#
loop_
_entity.id
_entity.type
_entity.pdbx_description
1 polymer ?
#
loop_
_entity_poly.entity_id
_entity_poly.type
_entity_poly.pdbx_seq_one_letter_code
_entity_poly.pdbx_strand_id
1 'polypeptide(L)'
;MTTLDNSIVFKHVLDALIDISSRKTTLGHAVSTMNHIIKQLEDKYDFLKHVEVNDTRFIEQDESVSVMRDLNNIKSNRLGDALYDIIRTMNIALGKDAGYFFIKELKNNLQDNYITSFEDMGLDLGLMQLEHEIKELTKKIQK
;
A
#
# COMPACT_ATOMS: atom_id res chain seq x y z
N MET A 1 10.17 -20.29 -10.81
CA MET A 1 9.08 -19.31 -10.67
C MET A 1 9.59 -17.99 -11.22
N THR A 2 8.79 -17.32 -12.06
CA THR A 2 9.13 -16.02 -12.65
C THR A 2 8.78 -14.91 -11.67
N THR A 3 9.77 -14.09 -11.30
CA THR A 3 9.54 -12.85 -10.55
C THR A 3 8.66 -11.92 -11.40
N LEU A 4 7.63 -11.33 -10.79
CA LEU A 4 6.77 -10.37 -11.48
C LEU A 4 7.49 -9.03 -11.64
N ASP A 5 7.14 -8.29 -12.69
CA ASP A 5 7.64 -6.94 -12.89
C ASP A 5 7.28 -6.04 -11.69
N ASN A 6 8.26 -5.27 -11.21
CA ASN A 6 8.10 -4.36 -10.08
C ASN A 6 6.89 -3.43 -10.22
N SER A 7 6.64 -2.87 -11.42
CA SER A 7 5.48 -2.02 -11.67
C SER A 7 4.16 -2.76 -11.48
N ILE A 8 4.10 -4.04 -11.84
CA ILE A 8 2.90 -4.88 -11.69
C ILE A 8 2.64 -5.15 -10.20
N VAL A 9 3.68 -5.57 -9.48
CA VAL A 9 3.61 -5.84 -8.03
C VAL A 9 3.18 -4.58 -7.28
N PHE A 10 3.82 -3.45 -7.57
CA PHE A 10 3.51 -2.17 -6.94
C PHE A 10 2.06 -1.77 -7.18
N LYS A 11 1.59 -1.84 -8.44
CA LYS A 11 0.19 -1.55 -8.79
C LYS A 11 -0.79 -2.42 -8.00
N HIS A 12 -0.55 -3.73 -7.95
CA HIS A 12 -1.45 -4.66 -7.27
C HIS A 12 -1.55 -4.39 -5.77
N VAL A 13 -0.44 -4.00 -5.13
CA VAL A 13 -0.48 -3.59 -3.72
C VAL A 13 -1.31 -2.32 -3.55
N LEU A 14 -1.13 -1.31 -4.41
CA LEU A 14 -1.91 -0.07 -4.34
C LEU A 14 -3.41 -0.29 -4.59
N ASP A 15 -3.76 -1.10 -5.58
CA ASP A 15 -5.15 -1.47 -5.88
C ASP A 15 -5.79 -2.20 -4.68
N ALA A 16 -5.08 -3.16 -4.08
CA ALA A 16 -5.56 -3.88 -2.89
C ALA A 16 -5.77 -2.93 -1.71
N LEU A 17 -4.87 -1.96 -1.49
CA LEU A 17 -5.01 -0.96 -0.44
C LEU A 17 -6.26 -0.09 -0.62
N ILE A 18 -6.51 0.39 -1.85
CA ILE A 18 -7.69 1.18 -2.18
C ILE A 18 -8.95 0.35 -1.99
N ASP A 19 -8.99 -0.87 -2.52
CA ASP A 19 -10.12 -1.78 -2.42
C ASP A 19 -10.50 -2.05 -0.95
N ILE A 20 -9.53 -2.45 -0.12
CA ILE A 20 -9.74 -2.68 1.32
C ILE A 20 -10.21 -1.41 2.03
N SER A 21 -9.61 -0.26 1.72
CA SER A 21 -9.95 1.02 2.36
C SER A 21 -11.33 1.53 1.94
N SER A 22 -11.73 1.27 0.69
CA SER A 22 -13.04 1.67 0.16
C SER A 22 -14.19 0.94 0.85
N ARG A 23 -14.00 -0.33 1.22
CA ARG A 23 -14.98 -1.11 2.01
C ARG A 23 -15.20 -0.57 3.43
N LYS A 24 -14.21 0.13 3.97
CA LYS A 24 -14.26 0.71 5.33
C LYS A 24 -14.68 2.18 5.31
N THR A 25 -14.68 2.83 4.14
CA THR A 25 -14.98 4.26 3.96
C THR A 25 -15.83 4.48 2.70
N THR A 26 -15.33 5.22 1.71
CA THR A 26 -15.88 5.33 0.36
C THR A 26 -14.73 5.23 -0.63
N LEU A 27 -14.99 4.80 -1.88
CA LEU A 27 -13.96 4.75 -2.93
C LEU A 27 -13.27 6.10 -3.12
N GLY A 28 -14.05 7.18 -3.22
CA GLY A 28 -13.50 8.54 -3.37
C GLY A 28 -12.62 8.97 -2.19
N HIS A 29 -12.97 8.56 -0.95
CA HIS A 29 -12.12 8.82 0.21
C HIS A 29 -10.83 8.00 0.19
N ALA A 30 -10.90 6.72 -0.18
CA ALA A 30 -9.73 5.84 -0.31
C ALA A 30 -8.75 6.34 -1.39
N VAL A 31 -9.26 6.69 -2.57
CA VAL A 31 -8.49 7.27 -3.68
C VAL A 31 -7.86 8.60 -3.28
N SER A 32 -8.64 9.51 -2.69
CA SER A 32 -8.12 10.81 -2.22
C SER A 32 -7.01 10.65 -1.17
N THR A 33 -7.19 9.72 -0.23
CA THR A 33 -6.19 9.39 0.79
C THR A 33 -4.93 8.81 0.16
N MET A 34 -5.05 7.87 -0.78
CA MET A 34 -3.92 7.31 -1.50
C MET A 34 -3.15 8.39 -2.27
N ASN A 35 -3.86 9.27 -3.01
CA ASN A 35 -3.23 10.36 -3.75
C ASN A 35 -2.45 11.29 -2.82
N HIS A 36 -3.02 11.65 -1.67
CA HIS A 36 -2.32 12.45 -0.67
C HIS A 36 -1.04 11.76 -0.14
N ILE A 37 -1.12 10.46 0.16
CA ILE A 37 0.02 9.66 0.65
C ILE A 37 1.12 9.60 -0.42
N ILE A 38 0.78 9.29 -1.68
CA ILE A 38 1.75 9.24 -2.78
C ILE A 38 2.46 10.59 -2.93
N LYS A 39 1.69 11.70 -2.98
CA LYS A 39 2.25 13.05 -3.08
C LYS A 39 3.14 13.44 -1.91
N GLN A 40 2.77 13.06 -0.68
CA GLN A 40 3.58 13.32 0.51
C GLN A 40 4.91 12.54 0.47
N LEU A 41 4.90 11.31 -0.07
CA LEU A 41 6.05 10.43 -0.10
C LEU A 41 6.97 10.67 -1.32
N GLU A 42 6.51 11.39 -2.34
CA GLU A 42 7.32 11.76 -3.53
C GLU A 42 8.64 12.46 -3.16
N ASP A 43 8.65 13.28 -2.10
CA ASP A 43 9.86 13.96 -1.62
C ASP A 43 10.95 12.98 -1.16
N LYS A 44 10.54 11.82 -0.60
CA LYS A 44 11.45 10.76 -0.12
C LYS A 44 11.74 9.72 -1.20
N TYR A 45 10.73 9.44 -2.03
CA TYR A 45 10.76 8.43 -3.08
C TYR A 45 10.39 9.08 -4.41
N ASP A 46 11.39 9.69 -5.04
CA ASP A 46 11.29 10.43 -6.30
C ASP A 46 10.62 9.66 -7.45
N PHE A 47 10.71 8.33 -7.44
CA PHE A 47 10.05 7.47 -8.43
C PHE A 47 8.52 7.43 -8.28
N LEU A 48 7.95 7.86 -7.16
CA LEU A 48 6.49 7.90 -6.97
C LEU A 48 5.81 8.90 -7.92
N LYS A 49 6.56 9.83 -8.54
CA LYS A 49 6.05 10.65 -9.66
C LYS A 49 5.58 9.84 -10.87
N HIS A 50 5.94 8.55 -10.94
CA HIS A 50 5.53 7.59 -11.96
C HIS A 50 4.31 6.76 -11.54
N VAL A 51 3.66 7.12 -10.42
CA VAL A 51 2.40 6.55 -9.93
C VAL A 51 1.33 7.63 -10.04
N GLU A 52 0.26 7.32 -10.75
CA GLU A 52 -0.89 8.20 -10.91
C GLU A 52 -2.09 7.60 -10.19
N VAL A 53 -2.70 8.38 -9.30
CA VAL A 53 -3.93 7.98 -8.58
C VAL A 53 -5.09 8.70 -9.24
N ASN A 54 -5.94 7.94 -9.93
CA ASN A 54 -7.00 8.48 -10.78
C ASN A 54 -8.22 8.87 -9.94
N ASP A 55 -8.74 10.09 -10.12
CA ASP A 55 -10.00 10.49 -9.50
C ASP A 55 -11.19 9.87 -10.25
N THR A 56 -11.61 8.71 -9.79
CA THR A 56 -12.72 7.93 -10.37
C THR A 56 -14.09 8.61 -10.20
N ARG A 57 -14.19 9.77 -9.54
CA ARG A 57 -15.44 10.54 -9.42
C ARG A 57 -15.85 11.25 -10.71
N PHE A 58 -14.91 11.48 -11.63
CA PHE A 58 -15.13 12.32 -12.81
C PHE A 58 -14.96 11.58 -14.15
N ILE A 59 -14.49 10.33 -14.14
CA ILE A 59 -14.21 9.57 -15.36
C ILE A 59 -14.67 8.13 -15.17
N GLU A 60 -15.29 7.54 -16.20
CA GLU A 60 -15.42 6.09 -16.39
C GLU A 60 -14.03 5.45 -16.62
N GLN A 61 -13.09 5.68 -15.71
CA GLN A 61 -11.81 4.99 -15.70
C GLN A 61 -11.96 3.74 -14.84
N ASP A 62 -11.75 2.59 -15.46
CA ASP A 62 -11.82 1.28 -14.79
C ASP A 62 -10.72 1.09 -13.74
N GLU A 63 -9.67 1.92 -13.74
CA GLU A 63 -8.50 1.77 -12.85
C GLU A 63 -8.33 2.97 -11.91
N SER A 64 -8.29 2.69 -10.61
CA SER A 64 -8.06 3.72 -9.56
C SER A 64 -6.60 4.16 -9.45
N VAL A 65 -5.65 3.37 -9.98
CA VAL A 65 -4.21 3.65 -9.97
C VAL A 65 -3.57 3.18 -11.27
N SER A 66 -2.71 4.02 -11.84
CA SER A 66 -1.79 3.69 -12.92
C SER A 66 -0.35 3.74 -12.43
N VAL A 67 0.47 2.77 -12.85
CA VAL A 67 1.89 2.67 -12.47
C VAL A 67 2.72 2.50 -13.74
N MET A 68 3.62 3.45 -14.00
CA MET A 68 4.47 3.38 -15.19
C MET A 68 5.54 2.29 -15.07
N ARG A 69 5.95 1.72 -16.20
CA ARG A 69 6.97 0.67 -16.27
C ARG A 69 8.35 1.11 -15.82
N ASP A 70 8.60 2.42 -15.68
CA ASP A 70 9.84 2.99 -15.15
C ASP A 70 10.21 2.41 -13.77
N LEU A 71 9.21 1.98 -12.97
CA LEU A 71 9.44 1.29 -11.70
C LEU A 71 10.23 -0.02 -11.84
N ASN A 72 10.23 -0.66 -13.03
CA ASN A 72 11.00 -1.88 -13.30
C ASN A 72 12.51 -1.65 -13.24
N ASN A 73 12.96 -0.40 -13.38
CA ASN A 73 14.38 -0.03 -13.29
C ASN A 73 14.78 0.39 -11.86
N ILE A 74 13.84 0.45 -10.92
CA ILE A 74 14.10 0.80 -9.52
C ILE A 74 14.49 -0.46 -8.76
N LYS A 75 15.50 -0.33 -7.88
CA LYS A 75 15.89 -1.44 -6.99
C LYS A 75 14.69 -1.87 -6.14
N SER A 76 14.42 -3.18 -6.11
CA SER A 76 13.25 -3.73 -5.44
C SER A 76 13.16 -3.35 -3.96
N ASN A 77 14.29 -3.29 -3.24
CA ASN A 77 14.29 -2.85 -1.85
C ASN A 77 13.82 -1.39 -1.64
N ARG A 78 14.16 -0.46 -2.55
CA ARG A 78 13.62 0.92 -2.50
C ARG A 78 12.11 0.95 -2.71
N LEU A 79 11.58 0.05 -3.55
CA LEU A 79 10.13 -0.09 -3.75
C LEU A 79 9.46 -0.67 -2.50
N GLY A 80 10.10 -1.66 -1.86
CA GLY A 80 9.64 -2.21 -0.60
C GLY A 80 9.58 -1.18 0.52
N ASP A 81 10.61 -0.34 0.66
CA ASP A 81 10.62 0.76 1.63
C ASP A 81 9.44 1.73 1.39
N ALA A 82 9.15 2.06 0.13
CA ALA A 82 8.01 2.91 -0.21
C ALA A 82 6.67 2.22 0.06
N LEU A 83 6.50 0.95 -0.31
CA LEU A 83 5.29 0.19 -0.01
C LEU A 83 5.07 0.08 1.50
N TYR A 84 6.12 -0.16 2.29
CA TYR A 84 6.04 -0.18 3.75
C TYR A 84 5.48 1.15 4.28
N ASP A 85 6.04 2.28 3.85
CA ASP A 85 5.59 3.60 4.29
C ASP A 85 4.15 3.91 3.85
N ILE A 86 3.76 3.52 2.63
CA ILE A 86 2.40 3.68 2.10
C ILE A 86 1.40 2.87 2.94
N ILE A 87 1.63 1.57 3.09
CA ILE A 87 0.76 0.65 3.85
C ILE A 87 0.62 1.15 5.30
N ARG A 88 1.74 1.53 5.93
CA ARG A 88 1.75 2.05 7.29
C ARG A 88 0.93 3.34 7.42
N THR A 89 1.11 4.28 6.49
CA THR A 89 0.42 5.58 6.53
C THR A 89 -1.08 5.40 6.28
N MET A 90 -1.45 4.53 5.35
CA MET A 90 -2.85 4.21 5.06
C MET A 90 -3.54 3.52 6.24
N ASN A 91 -2.86 2.57 6.88
CA ASN A 91 -3.36 1.92 8.10
C ASN A 91 -3.59 2.93 9.25
N ILE A 92 -2.71 3.93 9.39
CA ILE A 92 -2.88 5.02 10.37
C ILE A 92 -4.08 5.89 10.01
N ALA A 93 -4.26 6.23 8.73
CA ALA A 93 -5.36 7.07 8.25
C ALA A 93 -6.75 6.45 8.49
N LEU A 94 -6.85 5.12 8.41
CA LEU A 94 -8.09 4.38 8.71
C LEU A 94 -8.48 4.40 10.20
N GLY A 95 -7.54 4.70 11.10
CA GLY A 95 -7.78 4.70 12.53
C GLY A 95 -7.86 3.29 13.14
N LYS A 96 -8.05 3.23 14.47
CA LYS A 96 -7.84 2.00 15.25
C LYS A 96 -8.78 0.85 14.90
N ASP A 97 -10.06 1.15 14.69
CA ASP A 97 -11.08 0.11 14.52
C ASP A 97 -11.07 -0.48 13.11
N ALA A 98 -10.85 0.37 12.10
CA ALA A 98 -10.75 -0.06 10.70
C ALA A 98 -9.36 -0.59 10.33
N GLY A 99 -8.31 -0.09 10.99
CA GLY A 99 -6.91 -0.47 10.75
C GLY A 99 -6.51 -1.83 11.34
N TYR A 100 -7.15 -2.28 12.42
CA TYR A 100 -6.73 -3.50 13.15
C TYR A 100 -6.61 -4.75 12.26
N PHE A 101 -7.55 -4.92 11.33
CA PHE A 101 -7.55 -6.03 10.38
C PHE A 101 -6.99 -5.67 9.00
N PHE A 102 -6.55 -4.43 8.79
CA PHE A 102 -6.17 -3.92 7.48
C PHE A 102 -4.98 -4.68 6.88
N ILE A 103 -3.88 -4.80 7.63
CA ILE A 103 -2.67 -5.49 7.16
C ILE A 103 -2.93 -7.00 7.01
N LYS A 104 -3.72 -7.60 7.91
CA LYS A 104 -4.16 -9.00 7.79
C LYS A 104 -4.99 -9.25 6.52
N GLU A 105 -5.92 -8.35 6.20
CA GLU A 105 -6.75 -8.43 5.01
C GLU A 105 -5.92 -8.26 3.73
N LEU A 106 -4.97 -7.31 3.75
CA LEU A 106 -3.99 -7.10 2.68
C LEU A 106 -3.14 -8.35 2.43
N LYS A 107 -2.63 -8.96 3.50
CA LYS A 107 -1.85 -10.20 3.44
C LYS A 107 -2.64 -11.32 2.77
N ASN A 108 -3.90 -11.53 3.17
CA ASN A 108 -4.76 -12.57 2.61
C ASN A 108 -5.11 -12.32 1.14
N ASN A 109 -5.20 -11.05 0.71
CA ASN A 109 -5.49 -10.69 -0.68
C ASN A 109 -4.29 -10.99 -1.61
N LEU A 110 -3.06 -10.81 -1.13
CA LEU A 110 -1.83 -10.86 -1.94
C LEU A 110 -1.08 -12.19 -1.85
N GLN A 111 -1.47 -13.11 -0.96
CA GLN A 111 -0.59 -14.16 -0.43
C GLN A 111 -0.14 -15.24 -1.43
N ASP A 112 -0.84 -15.49 -2.52
CA ASP A 112 -0.51 -16.68 -3.34
C ASP A 112 0.36 -16.37 -4.58
N ASN A 113 0.34 -15.13 -5.08
CA ASN A 113 1.02 -14.77 -6.35
C ASN A 113 2.24 -13.85 -6.17
N TYR A 114 2.45 -13.28 -4.98
CA TYR A 114 3.42 -12.18 -4.78
C TYR A 114 4.54 -12.46 -3.78
N ILE A 115 4.57 -13.63 -3.13
CA ILE A 115 5.52 -13.95 -2.04
C ILE A 115 6.97 -13.65 -2.42
N THR A 116 7.46 -14.22 -3.53
CA THR A 116 8.85 -14.02 -3.98
C THR A 116 9.16 -12.56 -4.28
N SER A 117 8.19 -11.81 -4.81
CA SER A 117 8.38 -10.37 -5.09
C SER A 117 8.47 -9.57 -3.80
N PHE A 118 7.70 -9.94 -2.77
CA PHE A 118 7.77 -9.30 -1.45
C PHE A 118 9.08 -9.60 -0.73
N GLU A 119 9.59 -10.84 -0.84
CA GLU A 119 10.92 -11.21 -0.34
C GLU A 119 12.02 -10.36 -1.00
N ASP A 120 12.00 -10.23 -2.34
CA ASP A 120 12.95 -9.41 -3.10
C ASP A 120 12.86 -7.91 -2.75
N MET A 121 11.66 -7.44 -2.42
CA MET A 121 11.42 -6.07 -1.95
C MET A 121 11.77 -5.87 -0.47
N GLY A 122 12.00 -6.93 0.30
CA GLY A 122 12.17 -6.83 1.76
C GLY A 122 10.88 -6.43 2.50
N LEU A 123 9.72 -6.67 1.89
CA LEU A 123 8.41 -6.30 2.43
C LEU A 123 7.80 -7.48 3.21
N ASP A 124 7.80 -7.40 4.54
CA ASP A 124 7.19 -8.42 5.40
C ASP A 124 5.88 -7.92 6.03
N LEU A 125 4.74 -8.28 5.42
CA LEU A 125 3.42 -7.92 5.94
C LEU A 125 3.11 -8.55 7.31
N GLY A 126 3.74 -9.68 7.65
CA GLY A 126 3.62 -10.32 8.96
C GLY A 126 4.32 -9.50 10.04
N LEU A 127 5.55 -9.05 9.78
CA LEU A 127 6.27 -8.14 10.66
C LEU A 127 5.51 -6.82 10.84
N MET A 128 4.98 -6.24 9.76
CA MET A 128 4.17 -5.01 9.82
C MET A 128 2.93 -5.15 10.71
N GLN A 129 2.23 -6.29 10.62
CA GLN A 129 1.09 -6.59 11.49
C GLN A 129 1.53 -6.66 12.97
N LEU A 130 2.64 -7.35 13.26
CA LEU A 130 3.17 -7.48 14.62
C LEU A 130 3.59 -6.12 15.21
N GLU A 131 4.27 -5.28 14.43
CA GLU A 131 4.65 -3.91 14.83
C GLU A 131 3.42 -3.06 15.19
N HIS A 132 2.35 -3.18 14.39
CA HIS A 132 1.10 -2.48 14.66
C HIS A 132 0.45 -2.95 15.98
N GLU A 133 0.36 -4.27 16.20
CA GLU A 133 -0.21 -4.87 17.41
C GLU A 133 0.56 -4.45 18.67
N ILE A 134 1.90 -4.52 18.65
CA ILE A 134 2.77 -4.07 19.75
C ILE A 134 2.55 -2.59 20.07
N LYS A 135 2.44 -1.75 19.04
CA LYS A 135 2.21 -0.31 19.21
C LYS A 135 0.86 -0.04 19.87
N GLU A 136 -0.19 -0.76 19.49
CA GLU A 136 -1.51 -0.60 20.09
C GLU A 136 -1.59 -1.15 21.53
N LEU A 137 -0.91 -2.26 21.83
CA LEU A 137 -0.77 -2.77 23.19
C LEU A 137 -0.05 -1.76 24.10
N THR A 138 1.05 -1.18 23.63
CA THR A 138 1.83 -0.19 24.39
C THR A 138 1.00 1.04 24.74
N LYS A 139 0.16 1.53 23.81
CA LYS A 139 -0.78 2.65 24.06
C LYS A 139 -1.83 2.33 25.12
N LYS A 140 -2.20 1.06 25.30
CA LYS A 140 -3.18 0.64 26.32
C LYS A 140 -2.57 0.58 27.72
N ILE A 141 -1.27 0.27 27.83
CA ILE A 141 -0.54 0.19 29.12
C ILE A 141 -0.23 1.58 29.67
N GLN A 142 -0.09 2.59 28.80
CA GLN A 142 0.22 3.97 29.18
C GLN A 142 -1.00 4.84 29.52
N LYS A 143 -2.21 4.27 29.43
CA LYS A 143 -3.47 4.93 29.82
C LYS A 143 -3.94 4.38 31.16
#